data_AF-A0A2N2NC88-F1
#
_entry.id   AF-A0A2N2NC88-F1
#
_cell.length_a   1.000
_cell.length_b   1.000
_cell.length_c   1.000
_cell.angle_alpha   90.00
_cell.angle_beta   90.00
_cell.angle_gamma   90.00
#
_symmetry.space_group_name_H-M   'P 1'
#
loop_
_entity.id
_entity.type
_entity.pdbx_description
1 polymer ?
#
loop_
_entity_poly.entity_id
_entity_poly.type
_entity_poly.pdbx_seq_one_letter_code
_entity_poly.pdbx_strand_id
1 'polypeptide(L)'
;MNNLVIDHIIPKTAEGTYYTIPFQVPDGEIDRITVSYSYPRISGKFNLISKMVNIVDLGLMDADERFLGWSGSSRKTVYVGPYAATSGYLMTEIKPGEWHILVGAYKIPEGGLPVHYEITFTPLQPRWLVGDLHMHSTASDGKHDIFTLAKMAQNKGLDFIAVSNHNNYSENLNLPVVPGLTFIPAVEWTHYRGHM
;
A
#
# COMPACT_ATOMS: atom_id res chain seq x y z
N MET A 1 -3.11 -10.40 17.01
CA MET A 1 -2.16 -9.69 16.13
C MET A 1 -0.79 -10.28 16.43
N ASN A 2 -0.19 -10.95 15.46
CA ASN A 2 1.20 -11.40 15.60
C ASN A 2 2.08 -10.25 15.11
N ASN A 3 3.01 -9.84 15.97
CA ASN A 3 4.01 -8.84 15.65
C ASN A 3 5.37 -9.54 15.63
N LEU A 4 6.14 -9.28 14.59
CA LEU A 4 7.53 -9.69 14.48
C LEU A 4 8.42 -8.45 14.65
N VAL A 5 9.47 -8.59 15.43
CA VAL A 5 10.44 -7.54 15.69
C VAL A 5 11.80 -8.00 15.17
N ILE A 6 12.50 -7.11 14.48
CA ILE A 6 13.87 -7.33 14.00
C ILE A 6 14.73 -6.16 14.45
N ASP A 7 15.64 -6.41 15.38
CA ASP A 7 16.72 -5.49 15.71
C ASP A 7 17.92 -5.79 14.83
N HIS A 8 18.36 -4.79 14.07
CA HIS A 8 19.44 -4.94 13.11
C HIS A 8 20.47 -3.81 13.25
N ILE A 9 21.75 -4.13 13.14
CA ILE A 9 22.81 -3.12 13.09
C ILE A 9 23.30 -3.02 11.66
N ILE A 10 23.05 -1.88 11.02
CA ILE A 10 23.62 -1.59 9.70
C ILE A 10 25.10 -1.21 9.91
N PRO A 11 26.06 -2.01 9.42
CA PRO A 11 27.47 -1.68 9.60
C PRO A 11 27.85 -0.52 8.69
N LYS A 12 28.88 0.26 9.08
CA LYS A 12 29.41 1.34 8.25
C LYS A 12 29.85 0.87 6.86
N THR A 13 30.37 -0.36 6.77
CA THR A 13 30.81 -0.98 5.51
C THR A 13 29.68 -1.22 4.51
N ALA A 14 28.42 -1.21 4.95
CA ALA A 14 27.27 -1.28 4.06
C ALA A 14 26.86 0.10 3.50
N GLU A 15 27.46 1.20 3.94
CA GLU A 15 27.12 2.52 3.42
C GLU A 15 27.32 2.59 1.89
N GLY A 16 26.33 3.14 1.18
CA GLY A 16 26.31 3.20 -0.27
C GLY A 16 25.85 1.90 -0.95
N THR A 17 25.38 0.91 -0.18
CA THR A 17 24.91 -0.38 -0.72
C THR A 17 23.42 -0.61 -0.45
N TYR A 18 22.89 -1.61 -1.15
CA TYR A 18 21.55 -2.16 -0.95
C TYR A 18 21.66 -3.63 -0.57
N TYR A 19 20.88 -4.06 0.41
CA TYR A 19 20.77 -5.47 0.80
C TYR A 19 19.40 -5.75 1.38
N THR A 20 19.13 -7.02 1.69
CA THR A 20 17.84 -7.46 2.20
C THR A 20 17.94 -8.02 3.61
N ILE A 21 16.86 -7.91 4.37
CA ILE A 21 16.67 -8.57 5.65
C ILE A 21 15.45 -9.49 5.51
N PRO A 22 15.61 -10.82 5.61
CA PRO A 22 14.51 -11.75 5.47
C PRO A 22 13.60 -11.72 6.72
N PHE A 23 12.31 -11.96 6.51
CA PHE A 23 11.33 -12.18 7.57
C PHE A 23 10.26 -13.15 7.12
N GLN A 24 9.74 -13.96 8.06
CA GLN A 24 8.75 -14.97 7.75
C GLN A 24 7.33 -14.40 7.88
N VAL A 25 6.57 -14.48 6.80
CA VAL A 25 5.12 -14.27 6.80
C VAL A 25 4.46 -15.58 7.21
N PRO A 26 3.68 -15.60 8.31
CA PRO A 26 3.10 -16.83 8.81
C PRO A 26 2.01 -17.37 7.87
N ASP A 27 1.71 -18.67 8.01
CA ASP A 27 0.53 -19.26 7.39
C ASP A 27 -0.77 -18.58 7.87
N GLY A 28 -1.78 -18.60 7.01
CA GLY A 28 -3.10 -18.05 7.26
C GLY A 28 -3.46 -16.89 6.33
N GLU A 29 -4.72 -16.48 6.38
CA GLU A 29 -5.22 -15.38 5.56
C GLU A 29 -4.86 -14.03 6.21
N ILE A 30 -3.98 -13.28 5.55
CA ILE A 30 -3.52 -11.96 6.00
C ILE A 30 -4.06 -10.90 5.04
N ASP A 31 -4.72 -9.89 5.59
CA ASP A 31 -5.23 -8.75 4.82
C ASP A 31 -4.18 -7.65 4.62
N ARG A 32 -3.25 -7.52 5.57
CA ARG A 32 -2.23 -6.47 5.50
C ARG A 32 -0.95 -6.87 6.22
N ILE A 33 0.18 -6.59 5.58
CA ILE A 33 1.49 -6.53 6.22
C ILE A 33 1.83 -5.05 6.39
N THR A 34 2.11 -4.64 7.63
CA THR A 34 2.63 -3.29 7.93
C THR A 34 4.06 -3.41 8.44
N VAL A 35 5.00 -2.68 7.83
CA VAL A 35 6.39 -2.60 8.28
C VAL A 35 6.70 -1.18 8.72
N SER A 36 7.06 -1.01 9.98
CA SER A 36 7.65 0.21 10.52
C SER A 36 9.10 0.01 10.90
N TYR A 37 9.85 1.10 10.90
CA TYR A 37 11.22 1.10 11.39
C TYR A 37 11.56 2.40 12.11
N SER A 38 12.46 2.29 13.08
CA SER A 38 12.94 3.41 13.87
C SER A 38 14.45 3.34 14.04
N TYR A 39 15.08 4.51 13.98
CA TYR A 39 16.51 4.68 14.19
C TYR A 39 16.83 6.16 14.44
N PRO A 40 18.00 6.49 15.01
CA PRO A 40 18.41 7.88 15.27
C PRO A 40 18.60 8.70 13.98
N ARG A 41 17.51 9.28 13.41
CA ARG A 41 17.54 10.03 12.13
C ARG A 41 18.15 11.43 12.23
N ILE A 42 17.84 12.14 13.30
CA ILE A 42 18.06 13.57 13.45
C ILE A 42 19.03 13.80 14.60
N SER A 43 19.97 14.71 14.41
CA SER A 43 20.74 15.29 15.51
C SER A 43 20.43 16.78 15.60
N GLY A 44 20.13 17.23 16.83
CA GLY A 44 19.83 18.63 17.15
C GLY A 44 19.03 18.75 18.44
N LYS A 45 19.33 19.78 19.25
CA LYS A 45 18.51 20.17 20.41
C LYS A 45 17.24 20.88 19.90
N PHE A 46 16.13 20.74 20.63
CA PHE A 46 14.91 21.56 20.43
C PHE A 46 15.33 23.04 20.30
N ASN A 47 14.94 23.70 19.19
CA ASN A 47 15.21 25.10 18.79
C ASN A 47 16.41 25.39 17.85
N LEU A 48 17.10 24.39 17.29
CA LEU A 48 18.06 24.60 16.19
C LEU A 48 17.75 23.68 14.99
N ILE A 49 18.19 24.10 13.80
CA ILE A 49 17.96 23.41 12.52
C ILE A 49 18.28 21.92 12.67
N SER A 50 17.25 21.07 12.60
CA SER A 50 17.37 19.63 12.68
C SER A 50 18.12 19.10 11.45
N LYS A 51 19.34 18.60 11.64
CA LYS A 51 20.12 17.99 10.56
C LYS A 51 19.85 16.49 10.51
N MET A 52 19.48 15.96 9.35
CA MET A 52 19.45 14.52 9.12
C MET A 52 20.88 13.98 9.15
N VAL A 53 21.18 13.20 10.19
CA VAL A 53 22.50 12.63 10.42
C VAL A 53 22.59 11.20 9.91
N ASN A 54 21.50 10.45 9.89
CA ASN A 54 21.45 9.08 9.41
C ASN A 54 20.28 8.90 8.45
N ILE A 55 20.50 8.14 7.37
CA ILE A 55 19.51 7.94 6.31
C ILE A 55 19.55 6.45 5.94
N VAL A 56 18.40 5.81 6.08
CA VAL A 56 18.14 4.41 5.76
C VAL A 56 16.84 4.39 4.99
N ASP A 57 16.91 3.82 3.82
CA ASP A 57 15.77 3.66 2.95
C ASP A 57 15.04 2.34 3.23
N LEU A 58 13.75 2.33 2.92
CA LEU A 58 12.85 1.21 3.13
C LEU A 58 12.14 0.84 1.82
N GLY A 59 12.20 -0.45 1.49
CA GLY A 59 11.39 -1.10 0.47
C GLY A 59 10.96 -2.51 0.89
N LEU A 60 10.12 -3.15 0.08
CA LEU A 60 9.62 -4.50 0.33
C LEU A 60 9.72 -5.38 -0.91
N MET A 61 9.94 -6.67 -0.69
CA MET A 61 9.92 -7.73 -1.69
C MET A 61 9.17 -8.94 -1.13
N ASP A 62 8.34 -9.57 -1.96
CA ASP A 62 7.49 -10.69 -1.55
C ASP A 62 8.22 -12.05 -1.57
N ALA A 63 7.49 -13.11 -1.20
CA ALA A 63 7.97 -14.50 -1.19
C ALA A 63 8.34 -15.06 -2.57
N ASP A 64 7.84 -14.45 -3.66
CA ASP A 64 8.20 -14.81 -5.03
C ASP A 64 9.37 -13.93 -5.55
N GLU A 65 10.09 -13.25 -4.64
CA GLU A 65 11.18 -12.30 -4.92
C GLU A 65 10.76 -11.12 -5.80
N ARG A 66 9.47 -10.77 -5.83
CA ARG A 66 9.00 -9.62 -6.60
C ARG A 66 9.15 -8.34 -5.79
N PHE A 67 9.78 -7.34 -6.40
CA PHE A 67 9.84 -5.99 -5.86
C PHE A 67 8.44 -5.39 -5.72
N LEU A 68 8.07 -4.99 -4.51
CA LEU A 68 6.76 -4.42 -4.22
C LEU A 68 6.78 -2.89 -4.19
N GLY A 69 7.89 -2.25 -3.85
CA GLY A 69 7.94 -0.80 -3.75
C GLY A 69 9.07 -0.29 -2.87
N TRP A 70 9.27 1.03 -2.93
CA TRP A 70 10.34 1.74 -2.22
C TRP A 70 9.88 3.14 -1.82
N SER A 71 10.18 3.56 -0.60
CA SER A 71 9.82 4.89 -0.08
C SER A 71 11.01 5.80 0.23
N GLY A 72 12.23 5.33 0.00
CA GLY A 72 13.42 5.97 0.55
C GLY A 72 13.32 6.10 2.07
N SER A 73 13.88 7.17 2.64
CA SER A 73 13.74 7.49 4.06
C SER A 73 12.52 8.37 4.39
N SER A 74 11.63 8.63 3.43
CA SER A 74 10.53 9.61 3.57
C SER A 74 9.41 9.11 4.47
N ARG A 75 9.12 7.81 4.44
CA ARG A 75 8.10 7.16 5.26
C ARG A 75 8.77 6.42 6.41
N LYS A 76 8.11 6.37 7.57
CA LYS A 76 8.52 5.55 8.74
C LYS A 76 7.78 4.21 8.80
N THR A 77 6.67 4.13 8.07
CA THR A 77 5.77 3.00 8.05
C THR A 77 5.25 2.85 6.64
N VAL A 78 5.25 1.62 6.15
CA VAL A 78 4.66 1.23 4.87
C VAL A 78 3.80 0.00 5.10
N TYR A 79 2.85 -0.23 4.20
CA TYR A 79 2.00 -1.41 4.24
C TYR A 79 1.65 -1.86 2.82
N VAL A 80 1.39 -3.15 2.70
CA VAL A 80 0.90 -3.80 1.48
C VAL A 80 -0.23 -4.76 1.83
N GLY A 81 -1.12 -4.98 0.87
CA GLY A 81 -2.24 -5.89 0.94
C GLY A 81 -2.94 -6.00 -0.43
N PRO A 82 -3.91 -6.90 -0.57
CA PRO A 82 -4.57 -7.16 -1.85
C PRO A 82 -5.45 -5.99 -2.31
N TYR A 83 -6.02 -5.23 -1.37
CA TYR A 83 -6.99 -4.17 -1.65
C TYR A 83 -6.47 -2.75 -1.43
N ALA A 84 -5.31 -2.61 -0.76
CA ALA A 84 -4.69 -1.32 -0.49
C ALA A 84 -3.20 -1.48 -0.21
N ALA A 85 -2.41 -0.52 -0.65
CA ALA A 85 -0.99 -0.42 -0.34
C ALA A 85 -0.59 1.05 -0.12
N THR A 86 0.55 1.25 0.54
CA THR A 86 1.18 2.57 0.64
C THR A 86 1.49 3.10 -0.76
N SER A 87 1.21 4.39 -1.03
CA SER A 87 1.56 5.00 -2.32
C SER A 87 3.04 4.78 -2.67
N GLY A 88 3.30 4.24 -3.86
CA GLY A 88 4.62 3.79 -4.31
C GLY A 88 4.88 2.29 -4.08
N TYR A 89 3.92 1.55 -3.53
CA TYR A 89 3.94 0.11 -3.38
C TYR A 89 2.80 -0.55 -4.17
N LEU A 90 3.06 -1.76 -4.66
CA LEU A 90 2.10 -2.61 -5.35
C LEU A 90 1.08 -3.16 -4.35
N MET A 91 -0.18 -3.19 -4.78
CA MET A 91 -1.18 -4.07 -4.17
C MET A 91 -0.89 -5.50 -4.62
N THR A 92 -0.87 -6.43 -3.68
CA THR A 92 -0.57 -7.83 -3.95
C THR A 92 -1.28 -8.73 -2.96
N GLU A 93 -1.63 -9.93 -3.42
CA GLU A 93 -1.96 -11.04 -2.53
C GLU A 93 -0.79 -11.28 -1.57
N ILE A 94 -1.11 -11.55 -0.30
CA ILE A 94 -0.13 -11.85 0.73
C ILE A 94 -0.01 -13.37 0.84
N LYS A 95 1.09 -13.91 0.31
CA LYS A 95 1.42 -15.33 0.43
C LYS A 95 2.30 -15.58 1.66
N PRO A 96 2.06 -16.66 2.42
CA PRO A 96 3.01 -17.15 3.42
C PRO A 96 4.39 -17.41 2.82
N GLY A 97 5.44 -17.32 3.63
CA GLY A 97 6.81 -17.59 3.23
C GLY A 97 7.80 -16.47 3.56
N GLU A 98 9.00 -16.58 2.99
CA GLU A 98 10.09 -15.64 3.27
C GLU A 98 9.97 -14.36 2.46
N TRP A 99 9.64 -13.26 3.14
CA TRP A 99 9.61 -11.94 2.56
C TRP A 99 10.87 -11.17 2.94
N HIS A 100 11.11 -10.05 2.27
CA HIS A 100 12.32 -9.26 2.49
C HIS A 100 12.02 -7.79 2.70
N ILE A 101 12.61 -7.23 3.75
CA ILE A 101 12.81 -5.79 3.87
C ILE A 101 14.00 -5.43 2.99
N LEU A 102 13.80 -4.50 2.07
CA LEU A 102 14.89 -3.96 1.27
C LEU A 102 15.46 -2.72 1.97
N VAL A 103 16.76 -2.72 2.19
CA VAL A 103 17.48 -1.69 2.96
C VAL A 103 18.45 -0.95 2.04
N GLY A 104 18.30 0.38 1.98
CA GLY A 104 19.31 1.25 1.38
C GLY A 104 20.10 1.96 2.48
N ALA A 105 21.37 1.61 2.64
CA ALA A 105 22.23 2.18 3.68
C ALA A 105 22.89 3.47 3.19
N TYR A 106 22.16 4.58 3.21
CA TYR A 106 22.61 5.82 2.57
C TYR A 106 23.59 6.64 3.42
N LYS A 107 23.31 6.80 4.71
CA LYS A 107 24.18 7.55 5.63
C LYS A 107 24.22 6.86 6.98
N ILE A 108 25.36 6.24 7.28
CA ILE A 108 25.61 5.36 8.42
C ILE A 108 26.82 5.91 9.20
N PRO A 109 26.73 6.02 10.54
CA PRO A 109 27.85 6.50 11.35
C PRO A 109 28.95 5.42 11.46
N GLU A 110 30.17 5.81 11.81
CA GLU A 110 31.34 4.89 11.91
C GLU A 110 31.09 3.68 12.81
N GLY A 111 30.33 3.86 13.90
CA GLY A 111 29.98 2.76 14.82
C GLY A 111 28.87 1.83 14.35
N GLY A 112 28.34 2.02 13.14
CA GLY A 112 27.12 1.36 12.67
C GLY A 112 25.84 1.97 13.24
N LEU A 113 24.71 1.60 12.66
CA LEU A 113 23.41 2.17 12.99
C LEU A 113 22.45 1.08 13.46
N PRO A 114 22.04 1.06 14.74
CA PRO A 114 20.95 0.21 15.17
C PRO A 114 19.63 0.71 14.56
N VAL A 115 18.90 -0.21 13.94
CA VAL A 115 17.59 0.01 13.35
C VAL A 115 16.65 -1.06 13.88
N HIS A 116 15.52 -0.61 14.41
CA HIS A 116 14.49 -1.46 14.95
C HIS A 116 13.33 -1.52 13.96
N TYR A 117 13.02 -2.72 13.46
CA TYR A 117 11.90 -2.97 12.56
C TYR A 117 10.78 -3.68 13.31
N GLU A 118 9.54 -3.21 13.11
CA GLU A 118 8.34 -3.86 13.58
C GLU A 118 7.47 -4.23 12.39
N ILE A 119 7.07 -5.49 12.33
CA ILE A 119 6.24 -6.05 11.27
C ILE A 119 4.96 -6.55 11.93
N THR A 120 3.83 -6.03 11.48
CA THR A 120 2.50 -6.42 11.96
C THR A 120 1.74 -7.15 10.87
N PHE A 121 1.21 -8.33 11.21
CA PHE A 121 0.33 -9.11 10.35
C PHE A 121 -1.12 -8.89 10.79
N THR A 122 -1.88 -8.16 9.97
CA THR A 122 -3.32 -8.00 10.18
C THR A 122 -4.04 -9.18 9.52
N PRO A 123 -4.71 -10.07 10.29
CA PRO A 123 -5.43 -11.19 9.71
C PRO A 123 -6.62 -10.70 8.89
N LEU A 124 -6.98 -11.44 7.85
CA LEU A 124 -8.23 -11.24 7.15
C LEU A 124 -9.40 -11.56 8.09
N GLN A 125 -10.36 -10.63 8.15
CA GLN A 125 -11.55 -10.77 8.95
C GLN A 125 -12.79 -10.43 8.12
N PRO A 126 -13.91 -11.14 8.34
CA PRO A 126 -15.20 -10.76 7.78
C PRO A 126 -15.52 -9.31 8.16
N ARG A 127 -15.96 -8.53 7.18
CA ARG A 127 -16.36 -7.14 7.36
C ARG A 127 -17.59 -6.84 6.53
N TRP A 128 -18.41 -5.92 7.02
CA TRP A 128 -19.46 -5.32 6.20
C TRP A 128 -18.81 -4.29 5.28
N LEU A 129 -19.15 -4.38 3.99
CA LEU A 129 -18.77 -3.40 2.99
C LEU A 129 -20.02 -2.66 2.55
N VAL A 130 -19.93 -1.33 2.46
CA VAL A 130 -21.02 -0.49 1.98
C VAL A 130 -20.63 0.08 0.63
N GLY A 131 -21.51 -0.05 -0.35
CA GLY A 131 -21.24 0.43 -1.68
C GLY A 131 -22.51 0.66 -2.48
N ASP A 132 -22.32 1.22 -3.66
CA ASP A 132 -23.39 1.48 -4.62
C ASP A 132 -23.16 0.62 -5.87
N LEU A 133 -24.17 -0.13 -6.27
CA LEU A 133 -24.10 -1.12 -7.35
C LEU A 133 -24.63 -0.59 -8.69
N HIS A 134 -25.13 0.65 -8.74
CA HIS A 134 -25.71 1.21 -9.96
C HIS A 134 -25.39 2.70 -10.08
N MET A 135 -24.43 3.04 -10.92
CA MET A 135 -24.12 4.43 -11.24
C MET A 135 -23.61 4.64 -12.65
N HIS A 136 -23.88 5.84 -13.16
CA HIS A 136 -23.49 6.28 -14.49
C HIS A 136 -22.39 7.33 -14.40
N SER A 137 -21.38 7.19 -15.25
CA SER A 137 -20.39 8.24 -15.49
C SER A 137 -20.74 9.02 -16.77
N THR A 138 -19.95 10.03 -17.09
CA THR A 138 -20.00 10.73 -18.38
C THR A 138 -19.69 9.83 -19.59
N ALA A 139 -19.30 8.57 -19.39
CA ALA A 139 -19.17 7.58 -20.47
C ALA A 139 -20.52 7.01 -20.95
N SER A 140 -21.62 7.38 -20.30
CA SER A 140 -22.99 7.27 -20.83
C SER A 140 -23.77 8.56 -20.59
N ASP A 141 -24.72 8.57 -19.66
CA ASP A 141 -25.62 9.69 -19.35
C ASP A 141 -25.43 10.27 -17.93
N GLY A 142 -24.39 9.82 -17.22
CA GLY A 142 -24.02 10.34 -15.91
C GLY A 142 -23.50 11.78 -15.97
N LYS A 143 -23.66 12.51 -14.85
CA LYS A 143 -23.25 13.93 -14.74
C LYS A 143 -21.78 14.14 -14.38
N HIS A 144 -21.09 13.09 -13.93
CA HIS A 144 -19.76 13.18 -13.33
C HIS A 144 -18.80 12.19 -13.98
N ASP A 145 -17.55 12.59 -14.15
CA ASP A 145 -16.49 11.68 -14.59
C ASP A 145 -16.13 10.67 -13.49
N ILE A 146 -15.38 9.63 -13.88
CA ILE A 146 -15.01 8.52 -13.00
C ILE A 146 -14.25 8.97 -11.75
N PHE A 147 -13.40 10.00 -11.85
CA PHE A 147 -12.60 10.51 -10.73
C PHE A 147 -13.45 11.31 -9.75
N THR A 148 -14.41 12.07 -10.26
CA THR A 148 -15.39 12.83 -9.48
C THR A 148 -16.31 11.88 -8.74
N LEU A 149 -16.81 10.82 -9.41
CA LEU A 149 -17.57 9.75 -8.77
C LEU A 149 -16.77 9.07 -7.66
N ALA A 150 -15.50 8.74 -7.93
CA ALA A 150 -14.60 8.16 -6.92
C ALA A 150 -14.50 9.05 -5.67
N LYS A 151 -14.29 10.35 -5.90
CA LYS A 151 -14.15 11.31 -4.80
C LYS A 151 -15.44 11.45 -3.98
N MET A 152 -16.59 11.45 -4.65
CA MET A 152 -17.90 11.49 -4.00
C MET A 152 -18.15 10.22 -3.18
N ALA A 153 -17.82 9.05 -3.73
CA ALA A 153 -17.93 7.76 -3.04
C ALA A 153 -17.06 7.72 -1.77
N GLN A 154 -15.80 8.12 -1.88
CA GLN A 154 -14.90 8.23 -0.71
C GLN A 154 -15.44 9.21 0.34
N ASN A 155 -15.93 10.39 -0.07
CA ASN A 155 -16.50 11.38 0.85
C ASN A 155 -17.77 10.87 1.55
N LYS A 156 -18.49 9.93 0.93
CA LYS A 156 -19.66 9.25 1.51
C LYS A 156 -19.29 8.03 2.36
N GLY A 157 -18.02 7.65 2.41
CA GLY A 157 -17.55 6.47 3.13
C GLY A 157 -17.96 5.15 2.47
N LEU A 158 -18.11 5.12 1.15
CA LEU A 158 -18.33 3.87 0.42
C LEU A 158 -17.01 3.12 0.26
N ASP A 159 -17.05 1.80 0.45
CA ASP A 159 -15.94 0.88 0.23
C ASP A 159 -15.81 0.46 -1.24
N PHE A 160 -16.93 0.45 -1.97
CA PHE A 160 -16.96 0.10 -3.38
C PHE A 160 -18.05 0.82 -4.16
N ILE A 161 -17.85 0.93 -5.48
CA ILE A 161 -18.84 1.42 -6.43
C ILE A 161 -18.83 0.60 -7.72
N ALA A 162 -19.99 0.39 -8.34
CA ALA A 162 -20.11 -0.28 -9.63
C ALA A 162 -20.57 0.69 -10.71
N VAL A 163 -19.75 0.90 -11.74
CA VAL A 163 -20.04 1.86 -12.81
C VAL A 163 -20.70 1.13 -13.97
N SER A 164 -22.02 1.27 -14.06
CA SER A 164 -22.93 0.49 -14.91
C SER A 164 -23.42 1.33 -16.09
N ASN A 165 -22.52 1.85 -16.91
CA ASN A 165 -22.91 2.67 -18.07
C ASN A 165 -23.79 1.90 -19.07
N HIS A 166 -24.73 2.61 -19.70
CA HIS A 166 -25.67 2.03 -20.65
C HIS A 166 -24.99 1.37 -21.85
N ASN A 167 -25.13 0.05 -21.98
CA ASN A 167 -24.59 -0.77 -23.08
C ASN A 167 -23.09 -0.56 -23.35
N ASN A 168 -22.35 -0.02 -22.37
CA ASN A 168 -20.97 0.42 -22.56
C ASN A 168 -20.06 -0.15 -21.46
N TYR A 169 -19.32 -1.20 -21.80
CA TYR A 169 -18.29 -1.77 -20.93
C TYR A 169 -16.89 -1.21 -21.18
N SER A 170 -16.71 -0.30 -22.16
CA SER A 170 -15.37 0.14 -22.55
C SER A 170 -14.63 0.88 -21.43
N GLU A 171 -15.34 1.64 -20.58
CA GLU A 171 -14.78 2.30 -19.41
C GLU A 171 -14.26 1.29 -18.37
N ASN A 172 -14.85 0.09 -18.28
CA ASN A 172 -14.42 -0.96 -17.34
C ASN A 172 -12.97 -1.40 -17.56
N LEU A 173 -12.46 -1.27 -18.79
CA LEU A 173 -11.07 -1.62 -19.11
C LEU A 173 -10.05 -0.62 -18.58
N ASN A 174 -10.50 0.56 -18.13
CA ASN A 174 -9.66 1.68 -17.73
C ASN A 174 -10.09 2.29 -16.38
N LEU A 175 -10.75 1.50 -15.52
CA LEU A 175 -11.16 1.97 -14.20
C LEU A 175 -9.92 2.37 -13.37
N PRO A 176 -9.96 3.50 -12.66
CA PRO A 176 -8.81 3.97 -11.90
C PRO A 176 -8.62 3.14 -10.65
N VAL A 177 -7.35 3.00 -10.22
CA VAL A 177 -7.02 2.49 -8.89
C VAL A 177 -7.08 3.64 -7.90
N VAL A 178 -8.06 3.61 -7.00
CA VAL A 178 -8.26 4.63 -5.97
C VAL A 178 -8.07 4.00 -4.59
N PRO A 179 -7.05 4.39 -3.81
CA PRO A 179 -6.83 3.83 -2.49
C PRO A 179 -8.07 3.93 -1.60
N GLY A 180 -8.50 2.80 -1.03
CA GLY A 180 -9.66 2.72 -0.16
C GLY A 180 -11.02 2.74 -0.86
N LEU A 181 -11.06 2.63 -2.20
CA LEU A 181 -12.31 2.47 -2.96
C LEU A 181 -12.13 1.41 -4.04
N THR A 182 -12.95 0.37 -4.00
CA THR A 182 -12.95 -0.68 -5.02
C THR A 182 -13.93 -0.34 -6.13
N PHE A 183 -13.48 -0.37 -7.38
CA PHE A 183 -14.38 -0.32 -8.52
C PHE A 183 -14.81 -1.72 -8.93
N ILE A 184 -16.11 -1.93 -9.06
CA ILE A 184 -16.70 -3.15 -9.60
C ILE A 184 -17.04 -2.89 -11.08
N PRO A 185 -16.42 -3.61 -12.03
CA PRO A 185 -16.83 -3.57 -13.43
C PRO A 185 -18.31 -3.95 -13.57
N ALA A 186 -19.11 -3.07 -14.16
CA ALA A 186 -20.53 -3.30 -14.37
C ALA A 186 -20.99 -2.73 -15.71
N VAL A 187 -22.15 -3.16 -16.18
CA VAL A 187 -22.80 -2.65 -17.39
C VAL A 187 -24.28 -2.71 -17.13
N GLU A 188 -24.99 -1.60 -17.38
CA GLU A 188 -26.44 -1.65 -17.48
C GLU A 188 -26.79 -1.97 -18.93
N TRP A 189 -27.35 -3.15 -19.16
CA TRP A 189 -27.83 -3.55 -20.46
C TRP A 189 -29.22 -2.95 -20.69
N THR A 190 -29.27 -1.93 -21.54
CA THR A 190 -30.52 -1.31 -21.99
C THR A 190 -31.03 -1.99 -23.25
N HIS A 191 -32.27 -2.49 -23.20
CA HIS A 191 -33.04 -2.94 -24.36
C HIS A 191 -34.39 -2.20 -24.45
N TYR A 192 -35.10 -2.35 -25.57
CA TYR A 192 -36.36 -1.61 -25.83
C TYR A 192 -37.52 -1.89 -24.85
N ARG A 193 -37.35 -2.79 -23.89
CA ARG A 193 -38.39 -3.15 -22.90
C ARG A 193 -37.96 -2.88 -21.46
N GLY A 194 -36.80 -2.28 -21.24
CA GLY A 194 -36.26 -2.05 -19.91
C GLY A 194 -34.75 -2.22 -19.86
N HIS A 195 -34.21 -2.10 -18.65
CA HIS A 195 -32.79 -2.18 -18.36
C HIS A 195 -32.53 -3.32 -17.39
N MET A 196 -31.35 -3.95 -17.48
CA MET A 196 -30.86 -4.98 -16.56
C MET A 196 -29.42 -4.72 -16.16
#